data_AF-A0A5E4FDF7-F1
#
_entry.id   AF-A0A5E4FDF7-F1
#
_cell.length_a   1.000
_cell.length_b   1.000
_cell.length_c   1.000
_cell.angle_alpha   90.00
_cell.angle_beta   90.00
_cell.angle_gamma   90.00
#
_symmetry.space_group_name_H-M   'P 1'
#
loop_
_entity.id
_entity.type
_entity.pdbx_description
1 polymer ?
#
loop_
_entity_poly.entity_id
_entity_poly.type
_entity_poly.pdbx_seq_one_letter_code
_entity_poly.pdbx_strand_id
1 'polypeptide(L)'
;MEPGELPSHAYENKDDIPWELTDLADLLDKCHPCVEEKRHEEYYKNLKCLFPVPHQDQDLDNVKYLRALISRKADTQPLEIGTSKSRFYLEELRGRQVLLLISDLSLSNEEIVILDHIYKERQNRAEVKYEIVWLPVVDATTWDEAKRFRFEDLKSKMPWYAMHDPLIIEPPVIQFIRNDWHFDKKMIIVSLDPQGRVSSPNAIHMLWVWGNQAFPSTDKKEQVLLNTESWRLQLVADGIDPTILDWIEKGKYICLYGGDDLEWIRKFTERAKSVARLAGMSLELLYVGRSTATREQIRNVNKVIETENLSRFWPDYTSNWFFWSRMDSMLCSKAKHHKTVENDEILKEIMTLLSYDGSVQGWVMVWRGSNETARANGQLTLRTLDDFEAWKNEAAKSGFVPTLKAEQIGRHKPQHCIRLTIPGFGPDIPDRVECSECGREMEKFIIFSCCHD
;
A
#
# COMPACT_ATOMS: atom_id res chain seq x y z
N MET A 1 12.37 79.18 16.34
CA MET A 1 12.79 78.42 17.52
C MET A 1 12.67 76.97 17.15
N GLU A 2 13.82 76.30 17.09
CA GLU A 2 14.09 75.02 16.44
C GLU A 2 13.45 73.80 17.13
N PRO A 3 13.27 72.68 16.41
CA PRO A 3 12.87 71.40 16.98
C PRO A 3 14.01 70.81 17.82
N GLY A 4 13.72 70.45 19.07
CA GLY A 4 14.69 69.88 20.01
C GLY A 4 15.19 68.50 19.55
N GLU A 5 16.51 68.38 19.45
CA GLU A 5 17.25 67.16 19.17
C GLU A 5 17.06 66.12 20.29
N LEU A 6 16.74 64.88 19.90
CA LEU A 6 16.90 63.71 20.76
C LEU A 6 18.40 63.37 20.80
N PRO A 7 19.02 63.15 21.99
CA PRO A 7 20.40 62.73 22.05
C PRO A 7 20.52 61.29 21.55
N SER A 8 21.14 61.14 20.37
CA SER A 8 21.63 59.86 19.86
C SER A 8 22.91 59.47 20.61
N HIS A 9 22.78 58.75 21.72
CA HIS A 9 23.87 57.92 22.20
C HIS A 9 23.52 56.47 21.90
N ALA A 10 23.98 56.04 20.73
CA ALA A 10 24.11 54.64 20.38
C ALA A 10 25.10 53.99 21.36
N TYR A 11 24.70 52.86 21.94
CA TYR A 11 25.61 51.98 22.67
C TYR A 11 26.63 51.40 21.67
N GLU A 12 27.82 51.98 21.62
CA GLU A 12 28.92 51.54 20.72
C GLU A 12 29.78 50.41 21.29
N ASN A 13 29.48 49.89 22.50
CA ASN A 13 30.17 48.75 23.09
C ASN A 13 29.19 47.69 23.65
N LYS A 14 29.47 46.41 23.38
CA LYS A 14 28.74 45.27 23.96
C LYS A 14 28.87 45.18 25.49
N ASP A 15 29.85 45.87 26.07
CA ASP A 15 30.14 45.88 27.50
C ASP A 15 29.34 46.94 28.29
N ASP A 16 28.56 47.80 27.61
CA ASP A 16 27.71 48.81 28.24
C ASP A 16 26.23 48.38 28.37
N ILE A 17 25.93 47.10 28.15
CA ILE A 17 24.60 46.53 28.41
C ILE A 17 24.45 46.36 29.94
N PRO A 18 23.48 47.03 30.61
CA PRO A 18 23.21 46.84 32.02
C PRO A 18 23.12 45.34 32.38
N TRP A 19 23.83 44.90 33.43
CA TRP A 19 23.84 43.50 33.88
C TRP A 19 22.43 42.92 34.11
N GLU A 20 21.48 43.79 34.46
CA GLU A 20 20.05 43.47 34.63
C GLU A 20 19.38 43.05 33.30
N LEU A 21 19.80 43.62 32.16
CA LEU A 21 19.32 43.25 30.82
C LEU A 21 19.96 41.97 30.32
N THR A 22 21.21 41.70 30.69
CA THR A 22 21.90 40.43 30.41
C THR A 22 21.31 39.29 31.24
N ASP A 23 21.01 39.52 32.51
CA ASP A 23 20.32 38.55 33.37
C ASP A 23 18.89 38.26 32.90
N LEU A 24 18.16 39.27 32.43
CA LEU A 24 16.84 39.10 31.81
C LEU A 24 16.90 38.31 30.50
N ALA A 25 17.91 38.55 29.65
CA ALA A 25 18.15 37.78 28.44
C ALA A 25 18.47 36.31 28.77
N ASP A 26 19.35 36.07 29.75
CA ASP A 26 19.68 34.72 30.23
C ASP A 26 18.46 34.00 30.85
N LEU A 27 17.59 34.72 31.57
CA LEU A 27 16.34 34.19 32.10
C LEU A 27 15.34 33.86 30.99
N LEU A 28 15.22 34.73 29.97
CA LEU A 28 14.38 34.49 28.79
C LEU A 28 14.88 33.27 27.99
N ASP A 29 16.18 33.14 27.79
CA ASP A 29 16.81 32.00 27.11
C ASP A 29 16.63 30.69 27.89
N LYS A 30 16.62 30.75 29.24
CA LYS A 30 16.30 29.59 30.09
C LYS A 30 14.80 29.25 30.11
N CYS A 31 13.92 30.24 29.98
CA CYS A 31 12.47 30.03 29.99
C CYS A 31 11.93 29.59 28.62
N HIS A 32 12.57 30.00 27.52
CA HIS A 32 12.10 29.72 26.17
C HIS A 32 11.94 28.22 25.88
N PRO A 33 12.89 27.32 26.23
CA PRO A 33 12.71 25.88 26.05
C PRO A 33 11.52 25.31 26.83
N CYS A 34 11.30 25.78 28.06
CA CYS A 34 10.19 25.32 28.91
C CYS A 34 8.82 25.77 28.37
N VAL A 35 8.73 26.98 27.83
CA VAL A 35 7.51 27.48 27.18
C VAL A 35 7.21 26.69 25.90
N GLU A 36 8.23 26.43 25.09
CA GLU A 36 8.11 25.64 23.87
C GLU A 36 7.68 24.19 24.15
N GLU A 37 8.27 23.55 25.16
CA GLU A 37 7.89 22.21 25.60
C GLU A 37 6.43 22.14 26.05
N LYS A 38 5.98 23.09 26.88
CA LYS A 38 4.56 23.16 27.30
C LYS A 38 3.62 23.40 26.14
N ARG A 39 3.99 24.28 25.20
CA ARG A 39 3.19 24.54 23.99
C ARG A 39 3.10 23.31 23.09
N HIS A 40 4.21 22.57 22.96
CA HIS A 40 4.29 21.31 22.23
C HIS A 40 3.36 20.26 22.85
N GLU A 41 3.42 20.07 24.17
CA GLU A 41 2.54 19.14 24.89
C GLU A 41 1.06 19.51 24.78
N GLU A 42 0.73 20.79 24.97
CA GLU A 42 -0.65 21.26 24.90
C GLU A 42 -1.22 21.04 23.49
N TYR A 43 -0.42 21.31 22.46
CA TYR A 43 -0.83 21.06 21.08
C TYR A 43 -1.04 19.56 20.81
N TYR A 44 -0.11 18.71 21.23
CA TYR A 44 -0.27 17.25 21.12
C TYR A 44 -1.52 16.73 21.84
N LYS A 45 -1.80 17.23 23.06
CA LYS A 45 -3.03 16.92 23.80
C LYS A 45 -4.28 17.39 23.07
N ASN A 46 -4.25 18.59 22.47
CA ASN A 46 -5.37 19.11 21.68
C ASN A 46 -5.66 18.24 20.44
N LEU A 47 -4.63 17.75 19.75
CA LEU A 47 -4.80 16.81 18.63
C LEU A 47 -5.46 15.50 19.09
N LYS A 48 -5.00 14.94 20.23
CA LYS A 48 -5.62 13.76 20.84
C LYS A 48 -7.07 13.96 21.25
N CYS A 49 -7.48 15.17 21.62
CA CYS A 49 -8.88 15.46 21.93
C CYS A 49 -9.73 15.67 20.66
N LEU A 50 -9.13 16.21 19.59
CA LEU A 50 -9.85 16.62 18.39
C LEU A 50 -10.36 15.43 17.55
N PHE A 51 -9.53 14.41 17.34
CA PHE A 51 -9.84 13.31 16.41
C PHE A 51 -10.72 12.16 16.96
N PRO A 52 -10.69 11.81 18.26
CA PRO A 52 -11.54 10.74 18.81
C PRO A 52 -12.99 11.14 19.11
N VAL A 53 -13.27 12.43 19.33
CA VAL A 53 -14.58 12.86 19.84
C VAL A 53 -15.54 13.07 18.67
N PRO A 54 -16.69 12.36 18.61
CA PRO A 54 -17.77 12.72 17.72
C PRO A 54 -18.39 14.03 18.22
N HIS A 55 -17.85 15.16 17.78
CA HIS A 55 -18.45 16.45 18.04
C HIS A 55 -19.81 16.50 17.32
N GLN A 56 -20.88 16.69 18.08
CA GLN A 56 -22.26 16.83 17.58
C GLN A 56 -22.55 18.24 17.03
N ASP A 57 -21.53 19.09 16.91
CA ASP A 57 -21.69 20.44 16.41
C ASP A 57 -21.92 20.40 14.89
N GLN A 58 -23.11 20.85 14.46
CA GLN A 58 -23.52 20.84 13.05
C GLN A 58 -22.74 21.85 12.18
N ASP A 59 -21.98 22.75 12.80
CA ASP A 59 -21.21 23.82 12.13
C ASP A 59 -19.71 23.50 11.94
N LEU A 60 -19.25 22.29 12.30
CA LEU A 60 -17.85 21.88 12.08
C LEU A 60 -17.64 21.37 10.65
N ASP A 61 -16.81 22.10 9.89
CA ASP A 61 -16.26 21.64 8.62
C ASP A 61 -14.95 20.86 8.80
N ASN A 62 -14.59 20.05 7.81
CA ASN A 62 -13.29 19.36 7.77
C ASN A 62 -12.08 20.31 7.74
N VAL A 63 -12.24 21.59 7.39
CA VAL A 63 -11.13 22.56 7.30
C VAL A 63 -10.52 22.82 8.68
N LYS A 64 -11.32 22.82 9.77
CA LYS A 64 -10.77 22.95 11.13
C LYS A 64 -9.78 21.83 11.47
N TYR A 65 -10.11 20.59 11.10
CA TYR A 65 -9.26 19.43 11.33
C TYR A 65 -8.00 19.47 10.47
N LEU A 66 -8.15 19.81 9.18
CA LEU A 66 -7.01 19.99 8.28
C LEU A 66 -6.08 21.10 8.76
N ARG A 67 -6.62 22.21 9.27
CA ARG A 67 -5.84 23.32 9.82
C ARG A 67 -5.03 22.92 11.04
N ALA A 68 -5.57 22.04 11.89
CA ALA A 68 -4.86 21.49 13.04
C ALA A 68 -3.73 20.52 12.65
N LEU A 69 -3.73 19.94 11.46
CA LEU A 69 -2.66 19.05 10.99
C LEU A 69 -1.63 19.78 10.11
N ILE A 70 -2.10 20.71 9.27
CA ILE A 70 -1.31 21.25 8.17
C ILE A 70 -0.66 22.58 8.54
N SER A 71 -1.43 23.57 8.98
CA SER A 71 -0.92 24.91 9.28
C SER A 71 -1.92 25.69 10.11
N ARG A 72 -1.51 26.17 11.29
CA ARG A 72 -2.34 27.07 12.11
C ARG A 72 -2.41 28.50 11.56
N LYS A 73 -1.55 28.86 10.61
CA LYS A 73 -1.47 30.20 10.02
C LYS A 73 -2.50 30.36 8.91
N ALA A 74 -3.50 31.21 9.15
CA ALA A 74 -4.64 31.42 8.25
C ALA A 74 -4.26 31.94 6.85
N ASP A 75 -3.17 32.72 6.73
CA ASP A 75 -2.80 33.38 5.46
C ASP A 75 -1.83 32.60 4.59
N THR A 76 -1.63 31.31 4.87
CA THR A 76 -0.76 30.46 4.06
C THR A 76 -1.59 29.76 2.98
N GLN A 77 -1.06 29.64 1.76
CA GLN A 77 -1.51 28.66 0.77
C GLN A 77 -0.62 27.40 0.93
N PRO A 78 -0.89 26.53 1.92
CA PRO A 78 0.02 25.45 2.28
C PRO A 78 -0.03 24.30 1.29
N LEU A 79 -1.04 24.24 0.42
CA LEU A 79 -1.23 23.18 -0.54
C LEU A 79 -0.69 23.57 -1.90
N GLU A 80 -0.12 22.60 -2.61
CA GLU A 80 0.39 22.73 -3.97
C GLU A 80 0.06 21.46 -4.76
N ILE A 81 -0.40 21.60 -6.01
CA ILE A 81 -0.49 20.45 -6.93
C ILE A 81 0.80 20.40 -7.73
N GLY A 82 1.67 19.43 -7.44
CA GLY A 82 3.05 19.42 -7.96
C GLY A 82 3.18 19.37 -9.48
N THR A 83 2.25 18.72 -10.19
CA THR A 83 2.22 18.70 -11.66
C THR A 83 1.93 20.06 -12.29
N SER A 84 1.21 20.95 -11.58
CA SER A 84 0.85 22.30 -12.06
C SER A 84 1.59 23.43 -11.36
N LYS A 85 2.24 23.14 -10.23
CA LYS A 85 2.86 24.09 -9.29
C LYS A 85 1.91 25.19 -8.78
N SER A 86 0.61 24.98 -8.91
CA SER A 86 -0.42 25.90 -8.45
C SER A 86 -0.62 25.74 -6.94
N ARG A 87 -0.71 26.86 -6.22
CA ARG A 87 -0.89 26.91 -4.77
C ARG A 87 -2.35 27.13 -4.40
N PHE A 88 -2.79 26.49 -3.32
CA PHE A 88 -4.19 26.46 -2.90
C PHE A 88 -4.35 26.66 -1.39
N TYR A 89 -5.53 27.16 -1.02
CA TYR A 89 -5.98 27.29 0.36
C TYR A 89 -6.62 25.98 0.84
N LEU A 90 -6.68 25.78 2.17
CA LEU A 90 -7.35 24.60 2.75
C LEU A 90 -8.85 24.60 2.49
N GLU A 91 -9.42 25.78 2.28
CA GLU A 91 -10.83 26.02 2.01
C GLU A 91 -11.33 25.32 0.73
N GLU A 92 -10.45 25.01 -0.22
CA GLU A 92 -10.77 24.22 -1.42
C GLU A 92 -11.25 22.79 -1.10
N LEU A 93 -10.82 22.27 0.06
CA LEU A 93 -11.15 20.92 0.53
C LEU A 93 -12.45 20.89 1.34
N ARG A 94 -13.07 22.04 1.62
CA ARG A 94 -14.26 22.17 2.46
C ARG A 94 -15.39 21.25 1.99
N GLY A 95 -15.91 20.42 2.89
CA GLY A 95 -17.03 19.53 2.61
C GLY A 95 -16.72 18.37 1.65
N ARG A 96 -15.45 18.12 1.33
CA ARG A 96 -15.00 16.95 0.56
C ARG A 96 -14.49 15.87 1.50
N GLN A 97 -14.58 14.60 1.10
CA GLN A 97 -13.82 13.54 1.76
C GLN A 97 -12.33 13.76 1.44
N VAL A 98 -11.46 13.67 2.45
CA VAL A 98 -10.02 13.87 2.27
C VAL A 98 -9.27 12.61 2.65
N LEU A 99 -8.44 12.12 1.73
CA LEU A 99 -7.50 11.04 1.98
C LEU A 99 -6.13 11.64 2.26
N LEU A 100 -5.72 11.63 3.53
CA LEU A 100 -4.40 12.08 3.94
C LEU A 100 -3.38 10.99 3.62
N LEU A 101 -2.60 11.21 2.58
CA LEU A 101 -1.47 10.37 2.19
C LEU A 101 -0.28 10.73 3.09
N ILE A 102 0.09 9.86 4.03
CA ILE A 102 1.17 10.12 4.98
C ILE A 102 2.32 9.17 4.66
N SER A 103 3.49 9.72 4.36
CA SER A 103 4.69 8.93 4.06
C SER A 103 5.94 9.69 4.47
N ASP A 104 7.08 9.01 4.54
CA ASP A 104 8.37 9.67 4.47
C ASP A 104 8.77 9.89 2.99
N LEU A 105 10.04 10.22 2.74
CA LEU A 105 10.59 10.43 1.39
C LEU A 105 11.00 9.13 0.67
N SER A 106 10.74 7.97 1.27
CA SER A 106 11.04 6.64 0.70
C SER A 106 9.92 6.10 -0.20
N LEU A 107 8.84 6.86 -0.38
CA LEU A 107 7.72 6.54 -1.27
C LEU A 107 8.21 6.05 -2.65
N SER A 108 7.75 4.87 -3.05
CA SER A 108 8.15 4.23 -4.30
C SER A 108 7.42 4.84 -5.50
N ASN A 109 8.00 4.66 -6.69
CA ASN A 109 7.35 5.12 -7.92
C ASN A 109 6.08 4.30 -8.20
N GLU A 110 6.10 3.00 -7.89
CA GLU A 110 4.96 2.09 -8.02
C GLU A 110 3.75 2.57 -7.22
N GLU A 111 3.95 2.94 -5.96
CA GLU A 111 2.87 3.46 -5.09
C GLU A 111 2.21 4.71 -5.71
N ILE A 112 3.02 5.65 -6.22
CA ILE A 112 2.51 6.87 -6.85
C ILE A 112 1.73 6.55 -8.12
N VAL A 113 2.26 5.68 -8.99
CA VAL A 113 1.63 5.32 -10.27
C VAL A 113 0.27 4.65 -10.04
N ILE A 114 0.18 3.70 -9.10
CA ILE A 114 -1.09 3.05 -8.78
C ILE A 114 -2.07 4.05 -8.14
N LEU A 115 -1.64 4.90 -7.21
CA LEU A 115 -2.50 5.94 -6.65
C LEU A 115 -2.99 6.93 -7.72
N ASP A 116 -2.13 7.34 -8.65
CA ASP A 116 -2.48 8.20 -9.79
C ASP A 116 -3.55 7.56 -10.67
N HIS A 117 -3.40 6.26 -10.95
CA HIS A 117 -4.42 5.51 -11.68
C HIS A 117 -5.78 5.53 -10.96
N ILE A 118 -5.82 5.15 -9.68
CA ILE A 118 -7.05 5.16 -8.87
C ILE A 118 -7.65 6.57 -8.81
N TYR A 119 -6.81 7.59 -8.62
CA TYR A 119 -7.23 8.99 -8.52
C TYR A 119 -7.80 9.54 -9.84
N LYS A 120 -7.28 9.11 -10.99
CA LYS A 120 -7.83 9.48 -12.31
C LYS A 120 -9.16 8.77 -12.57
N GLU A 121 -9.26 7.48 -12.24
CA GLU A 121 -10.48 6.70 -12.42
C GLU A 121 -11.69 7.24 -11.66
N ARG A 122 -11.49 8.01 -10.59
CA ARG A 122 -12.58 8.65 -9.84
C ARG A 122 -13.45 9.53 -10.75
N GLN A 123 -12.85 10.15 -11.78
CA GLN A 123 -13.56 11.03 -12.72
C GLN A 123 -14.61 10.28 -13.55
N ASN A 124 -14.47 8.95 -13.68
CA ASN A 124 -15.43 8.10 -14.36
C ASN A 124 -16.69 7.83 -13.53
N ARG A 125 -16.72 8.25 -12.25
CA ARG A 125 -17.82 8.01 -11.31
C ARG A 125 -18.27 9.31 -10.63
N ALA A 126 -19.41 9.85 -11.04
CA ALA A 126 -19.91 11.14 -10.55
C ALA A 126 -20.18 11.16 -9.04
N GLU A 127 -20.44 9.99 -8.43
CA GLU A 127 -20.65 9.83 -6.99
C GLU A 127 -19.37 9.91 -6.16
N VAL A 128 -18.20 9.62 -6.75
CA VAL A 128 -16.92 9.56 -6.03
C VAL A 128 -16.32 10.95 -5.90
N LYS A 129 -16.36 11.50 -4.69
CA LYS A 129 -15.91 12.87 -4.39
C LYS A 129 -14.97 12.88 -3.20
N TYR A 130 -13.70 12.59 -3.45
CA TYR A 130 -12.62 12.72 -2.47
C TYR A 130 -11.41 13.42 -3.09
N GLU A 131 -10.60 14.08 -2.28
CA GLU A 131 -9.28 14.60 -2.68
C GLU A 131 -8.17 13.89 -1.90
N ILE A 132 -6.99 13.76 -2.49
CA ILE A 132 -5.79 13.26 -1.80
C ILE A 132 -4.94 14.46 -1.38
N VAL A 133 -4.42 14.43 -0.16
CA VAL A 133 -3.47 15.42 0.36
C VAL A 133 -2.23 14.71 0.89
N TRP A 134 -1.06 14.97 0.30
CA TRP A 134 0.21 14.39 0.75
C TRP A 134 0.82 15.18 1.91
N LEU A 135 0.99 14.51 3.05
CA LEU A 135 1.62 14.98 4.29
C LEU A 135 2.96 14.22 4.48
N PRO A 136 4.09 14.81 4.04
CA PRO A 136 5.40 14.22 4.22
C PRO A 136 5.86 14.30 5.67
N VAL A 137 6.20 13.16 6.29
CA VAL A 137 6.76 13.11 7.64
C VAL A 137 8.28 13.19 7.54
N VAL A 138 8.83 14.37 7.81
CA VAL A 138 10.27 14.66 7.70
C VAL A 138 10.83 15.10 9.05
N ASP A 139 12.12 14.86 9.26
CA ASP A 139 12.83 15.37 10.43
C ASP A 139 13.53 16.69 10.06
N ALA A 140 13.03 17.80 10.63
CA ALA A 140 13.55 19.14 10.39
C ALA A 140 15.03 19.28 10.77
N THR A 141 15.52 18.52 11.76
CA THR A 141 16.92 18.58 12.21
C THR A 141 17.90 18.00 11.20
N THR A 142 17.42 17.12 10.32
CA THR A 142 18.24 16.46 9.29
C THR A 142 17.91 16.95 7.88
N TRP A 143 17.14 18.04 7.75
CA TRP A 143 16.70 18.56 6.46
C TRP A 143 17.87 19.12 5.64
N ASP A 144 18.15 18.49 4.50
CA ASP A 144 19.26 18.84 3.61
C ASP A 144 18.80 18.99 2.15
N GLU A 145 19.71 19.44 1.28
CA GLU A 145 19.41 19.68 -0.13
C GLU A 145 19.02 18.39 -0.88
N ALA A 146 19.56 17.22 -0.49
CA ALA A 146 19.24 15.94 -1.11
C ALA A 146 17.80 15.52 -0.80
N LYS A 147 17.37 15.68 0.45
CA LYS A 147 15.97 15.45 0.87
C LYS A 147 15.02 16.45 0.23
N ARG A 148 15.43 17.71 0.09
CA ARG A 148 14.66 18.72 -0.63
C ARG A 148 14.45 18.34 -2.09
N PHE A 149 15.53 17.94 -2.79
CA PHE A 149 15.44 17.46 -4.17
C PHE A 149 14.52 16.24 -4.27
N ARG A 150 14.66 15.27 -3.37
CA ARG A 150 13.81 14.08 -3.35
C ARG A 150 12.34 14.42 -3.11
N PHE A 151 12.05 15.34 -2.21
CA PHE A 151 10.70 15.83 -1.95
C PHE A 151 10.07 16.47 -3.20
N GLU A 152 10.81 17.34 -3.90
CA GLU A 152 10.34 17.97 -5.14
C GLU A 152 10.16 16.96 -6.28
N ASP A 153 11.05 15.98 -6.42
CA ASP A 153 10.92 14.88 -7.39
C ASP A 153 9.63 14.08 -7.16
N LEU A 154 9.33 13.71 -5.90
CA LEU A 154 8.10 13.03 -5.54
C LEU A 154 6.87 13.90 -5.80
N LYS A 155 6.88 15.16 -5.31
CA LYS A 155 5.79 16.12 -5.49
C LYS A 155 5.45 16.32 -6.96
N SER A 156 6.46 16.41 -7.84
CA SER A 156 6.27 16.64 -9.29
C SER A 156 5.45 15.56 -10.00
N LYS A 157 5.37 14.35 -9.43
CA LYS A 157 4.63 13.20 -9.98
C LYS A 157 3.20 13.12 -9.46
N MET A 158 2.81 13.96 -8.51
CA MET A 158 1.52 13.90 -7.83
C MET A 158 0.50 14.83 -8.49
N PRO A 159 -0.61 14.30 -9.05
CA PRO A 159 -1.70 15.11 -9.63
C PRO A 159 -2.69 15.64 -8.58
N TRP A 160 -2.45 15.36 -7.30
CA TRP A 160 -3.28 15.76 -6.17
C TRP A 160 -2.58 16.80 -5.30
N TYR A 161 -3.23 17.23 -4.22
CA TYR A 161 -2.65 18.23 -3.31
C TYR A 161 -1.48 17.64 -2.51
N ALA A 162 -0.41 18.39 -2.40
CA ALA A 162 0.73 18.09 -1.54
C ALA A 162 1.04 19.31 -0.68
N MET A 163 1.78 19.10 0.40
CA MET A 163 2.39 20.22 1.12
C MET A 163 3.30 21.03 0.18
N HIS A 164 3.19 22.36 0.23
CA HIS A 164 4.10 23.26 -0.49
C HIS A 164 5.52 23.13 0.07
N ASP A 165 5.64 23.19 1.40
CA ASP A 165 6.87 23.02 2.17
C ASP A 165 6.60 22.01 3.30
N PRO A 166 7.36 20.91 3.40
CA PRO A 166 7.17 19.89 4.42
C PRO A 166 7.45 20.39 5.83
N LEU A 167 8.26 21.45 6.00
CA LEU A 167 8.61 22.04 7.30
C LEU A 167 7.48 22.86 7.92
N ILE A 168 6.38 23.07 7.19
CA ILE A 168 5.16 23.70 7.73
C ILE A 168 4.50 22.80 8.78
N ILE A 169 4.64 21.47 8.66
CA ILE A 169 4.06 20.52 9.60
C ILE A 169 4.80 20.61 10.94
N GLU A 170 4.08 21.00 11.98
CA GLU A 170 4.66 21.24 13.30
C GLU A 170 5.05 19.92 14.00
N PRO A 171 6.13 19.89 14.81
CA PRO A 171 6.60 18.67 15.49
C PRO A 171 5.53 17.93 16.35
N PRO A 172 4.60 18.60 17.06
CA PRO A 172 3.50 17.92 17.75
C PRO A 172 2.61 17.10 16.82
N VAL A 173 2.40 17.55 15.57
CA VAL A 173 1.62 16.82 14.56
C VAL A 173 2.38 15.58 14.13
N ILE A 174 3.69 15.68 13.89
CA ILE A 174 4.53 14.53 13.55
C ILE A 174 4.51 13.49 14.68
N GLN A 175 4.60 13.94 15.94
CA GLN A 175 4.49 13.05 17.10
C GLN A 175 3.13 12.36 17.17
N PHE A 176 2.03 13.08 16.92
CA PHE A 176 0.67 12.53 16.85
C PHE A 176 0.53 11.48 15.74
N ILE A 177 1.00 11.79 14.53
CA ILE A 177 0.98 10.86 13.39
C ILE A 177 1.73 9.55 13.72
N ARG A 178 2.91 9.64 14.35
CA ARG A 178 3.70 8.47 14.73
C ARG A 178 3.05 7.65 15.85
N ASN A 179 2.57 8.31 16.90
CA ASN A 179 2.12 7.63 18.11
C ASN A 179 0.67 7.16 18.04
N ASP A 180 -0.23 8.00 17.53
CA ASP A 180 -1.69 7.79 17.58
C ASP A 180 -2.25 7.25 16.26
N TRP A 181 -1.60 7.55 15.13
CA TRP A 181 -1.91 6.93 13.84
C TRP A 181 -0.92 5.83 13.45
N HIS A 182 -0.01 5.49 14.35
CA HIS A 182 0.92 4.36 14.24
C HIS A 182 1.77 4.36 12.95
N PHE A 183 2.12 5.56 12.46
CA PHE A 183 3.01 5.69 11.30
C PHE A 183 4.45 5.26 11.67
N ASP A 184 4.94 4.21 11.00
CA ASP A 184 6.31 3.71 11.10
C ASP A 184 6.94 3.56 9.71
N LYS A 185 7.24 4.72 9.08
CA LYS A 185 7.88 4.91 7.75
C LYS A 185 7.07 4.46 6.54
N LYS A 186 6.35 3.34 6.62
CA LYS A 186 5.49 2.85 5.54
C LYS A 186 4.34 3.81 5.30
N MET A 187 4.02 4.05 4.02
CA MET A 187 2.89 4.89 3.63
C MET A 187 1.59 4.40 4.28
N ILE A 188 0.84 5.32 4.88
CA ILE A 188 -0.53 5.11 5.34
C ILE A 188 -1.47 6.13 4.69
N ILE A 189 -2.75 5.78 4.59
CA ILE A 189 -3.77 6.70 4.07
C ILE A 189 -4.86 6.86 5.12
N VAL A 190 -4.91 8.00 5.80
CA VAL A 190 -5.98 8.28 6.77
C VAL A 190 -7.15 8.91 6.04
N SER A 191 -8.34 8.30 6.15
CA SER A 191 -9.55 8.84 5.52
C SER A 191 -10.30 9.74 6.48
N LEU A 192 -10.51 11.00 6.09
CA LEU A 192 -11.35 11.98 6.78
C LEU A 192 -12.66 12.19 6.02
N ASP A 193 -13.79 12.11 6.72
CA ASP A 193 -15.09 12.45 6.14
C ASP A 193 -15.22 13.96 5.88
N PRO A 194 -16.29 14.42 5.19
CA PRO A 194 -16.54 15.85 4.96
C PRO A 194 -16.65 16.72 6.22
N GLN A 195 -16.83 16.13 7.41
CA GLN A 195 -16.85 16.82 8.70
C GLN A 195 -15.47 16.79 9.39
N GLY A 196 -14.47 16.11 8.82
CA GLY A 196 -13.12 15.98 9.35
C GLY A 196 -12.90 14.83 10.32
N ARG A 197 -13.90 13.95 10.51
CA ARG A 197 -13.78 12.78 11.38
C ARG A 197 -13.02 11.66 10.68
N VAL A 198 -12.22 10.92 11.44
CA VAL A 198 -11.49 9.75 10.93
C VAL A 198 -12.48 8.63 10.60
N SER A 199 -12.66 8.38 9.30
CA SER A 199 -13.48 7.31 8.74
C SER A 199 -12.77 5.97 8.68
N SER A 200 -11.45 6.02 8.48
CA SER A 200 -10.57 4.87 8.54
C SER A 200 -9.15 5.34 8.88
N PRO A 201 -8.50 4.77 9.92
CA PRO A 201 -7.15 5.15 10.32
C PRO A 201 -6.10 4.72 9.29
N ASN A 202 -6.38 3.67 8.49
CA ASN A 202 -5.54 3.28 7.38
C ASN A 202 -6.37 2.64 6.27
N ALA A 203 -6.65 3.42 5.22
CA ALA A 203 -7.42 3.06 4.05
C ALA A 203 -6.56 2.57 2.88
N ILE A 204 -5.24 2.48 3.03
CA ILE A 204 -4.36 2.02 1.94
C ILE A 204 -4.76 0.63 1.44
N HIS A 205 -5.04 -0.30 2.37
CA HIS A 205 -5.36 -1.67 2.02
C HIS A 205 -6.67 -1.77 1.24
N MET A 206 -7.72 -1.08 1.69
CA MET A 206 -8.98 -1.06 0.94
C MET A 206 -8.82 -0.39 -0.44
N LEU A 207 -7.97 0.63 -0.58
CA LEU A 207 -7.70 1.26 -1.88
C LEU A 207 -6.95 0.32 -2.83
N TRP A 208 -5.95 -0.42 -2.34
CA TRP A 208 -5.23 -1.41 -3.15
C TRP A 208 -6.12 -2.56 -3.61
N VAL A 209 -7.05 -3.01 -2.78
CA VAL A 209 -7.96 -4.11 -3.12
C VAL A 209 -9.11 -3.64 -4.01
N TRP A 210 -9.73 -2.50 -3.69
CA TRP A 210 -11.03 -2.10 -4.24
C TRP A 210 -11.00 -0.83 -5.09
N GLY A 211 -9.91 -0.07 -5.08
CA GLY A 211 -9.81 1.23 -5.72
C GLY A 211 -10.98 2.14 -5.33
N ASN A 212 -11.64 2.72 -6.33
CA ASN A 212 -12.79 3.60 -6.13
C ASN A 212 -14.07 2.90 -5.63
N GLN A 213 -14.13 1.57 -5.62
CA GLN A 213 -15.27 0.84 -5.03
C GLN A 213 -15.27 0.94 -3.50
N ALA A 214 -14.13 1.25 -2.89
CA ALA A 214 -14.00 1.51 -1.45
C ALA A 214 -14.70 2.79 -0.99
N PHE A 215 -15.08 3.69 -1.90
CA PHE A 215 -15.71 4.95 -1.53
C PHE A 215 -17.12 4.75 -0.91
N PRO A 216 -17.47 5.46 0.19
CA PRO A 216 -16.59 6.29 1.01
C PRO A 216 -15.72 5.41 1.91
N SER A 217 -14.39 5.61 1.84
CA SER A 217 -13.32 4.77 2.42
C SER A 217 -13.40 4.65 3.95
N THR A 218 -14.39 3.88 4.41
CA THR A 218 -14.77 3.70 5.81
C THR A 218 -14.63 2.24 6.19
N ASP A 219 -14.33 1.97 7.46
CA ASP A 219 -14.20 0.59 7.95
C ASP A 219 -15.50 -0.22 7.76
N LYS A 220 -16.67 0.43 7.85
CA LYS A 220 -17.96 -0.22 7.57
C LYS A 220 -18.10 -0.63 6.11
N LYS A 221 -17.69 0.24 5.18
CA LYS A 221 -17.74 -0.05 3.73
C LYS A 221 -16.77 -1.19 3.38
N GLU A 222 -15.57 -1.17 3.96
CA GLU A 222 -14.58 -2.24 3.82
C GLU A 222 -15.17 -3.60 4.27
N GLN A 223 -15.79 -3.66 5.45
CA GLN A 223 -16.44 -4.89 5.94
C GLN A 223 -17.53 -5.42 4.99
N VAL A 224 -18.36 -4.53 4.45
CA VAL A 224 -19.42 -4.93 3.50
C VAL A 224 -18.82 -5.52 2.23
N LEU A 225 -17.79 -4.88 1.67
CA LEU A 225 -17.10 -5.37 0.48
C LEU A 225 -16.46 -6.74 0.74
N LEU A 226 -15.74 -6.88 1.86
CA LEU A 226 -15.08 -8.14 2.23
C LEU A 226 -16.05 -9.31 2.47
N ASN A 227 -17.24 -9.04 3.01
CA ASN A 227 -18.25 -10.07 3.28
C ASN A 227 -19.09 -10.44 2.05
N THR A 228 -19.16 -9.56 1.05
CA THR A 228 -19.92 -9.79 -0.19
C THR A 228 -19.07 -10.49 -1.25
N GLU A 229 -17.75 -10.37 -1.15
CA GLU A 229 -16.83 -10.88 -2.15
C GLU A 229 -16.52 -12.37 -1.99
N SER A 230 -16.18 -13.00 -3.10
CA SER A 230 -15.72 -14.38 -3.18
C SER A 230 -14.33 -14.47 -3.80
N TRP A 231 -13.64 -15.60 -3.64
CA TRP A 231 -12.37 -15.81 -4.31
C TRP A 231 -12.58 -16.03 -5.82
N ARG A 232 -12.37 -14.96 -6.59
CA ARG A 232 -12.52 -14.94 -8.04
C ARG A 232 -11.32 -14.28 -8.72
N LEU A 233 -11.09 -14.64 -9.98
CA LEU A 233 -9.95 -14.12 -10.74
C LEU A 233 -9.96 -12.59 -10.85
N GLN A 234 -11.14 -11.96 -10.89
CA GLN A 234 -11.27 -10.49 -10.89
C GLN A 234 -10.77 -9.87 -9.59
N LEU A 235 -11.05 -10.45 -8.41
CA LEU A 235 -10.50 -9.93 -7.16
C LEU A 235 -8.97 -9.89 -7.18
N VAL A 236 -8.37 -10.91 -7.82
CA VAL A 236 -6.93 -11.09 -7.92
C VAL A 236 -6.30 -10.15 -8.96
N ALA A 237 -6.93 -9.97 -10.12
CA ALA A 237 -6.27 -9.39 -11.29
C ALA A 237 -6.97 -8.15 -11.89
N ASP A 238 -8.14 -7.74 -11.39
CA ASP A 238 -8.88 -6.58 -11.91
C ASP A 238 -8.08 -5.28 -11.72
N GLY A 239 -8.13 -4.37 -12.69
CA GLY A 239 -7.33 -3.15 -12.71
C GLY A 239 -5.81 -3.35 -12.87
N ILE A 240 -5.32 -4.58 -13.07
CA ILE A 240 -3.90 -4.86 -13.40
C ILE A 240 -3.74 -5.06 -14.90
N ASP A 241 -4.50 -6.00 -15.45
CA ASP A 241 -4.42 -6.36 -16.87
C ASP A 241 -5.82 -6.62 -17.44
N PRO A 242 -6.34 -5.70 -18.29
CA PRO A 242 -7.68 -5.84 -18.84
C PRO A 242 -7.81 -7.04 -19.79
N THR A 243 -6.70 -7.59 -20.30
CA THR A 243 -6.73 -8.76 -21.19
C THR A 243 -7.19 -10.03 -20.48
N ILE A 244 -7.03 -10.09 -19.16
CA ILE A 244 -7.53 -11.21 -18.35
C ILE A 244 -9.07 -11.27 -18.41
N LEU A 245 -9.75 -10.11 -18.39
CA LEU A 245 -11.22 -10.06 -18.50
C LEU A 245 -11.70 -10.57 -19.86
N ASP A 246 -11.01 -10.19 -20.95
CA ASP A 246 -11.28 -10.70 -22.31
C ASP A 246 -11.11 -12.23 -22.39
N TRP A 247 -10.11 -12.79 -21.70
CA TRP A 247 -9.90 -14.25 -21.67
C TRP A 247 -10.98 -14.97 -20.88
N ILE A 248 -11.50 -14.37 -19.81
CA ILE A 248 -12.64 -14.90 -19.06
C ILE A 248 -13.87 -14.96 -19.97
N GLU A 249 -14.19 -13.86 -20.67
CA GLU A 249 -15.35 -13.79 -21.58
C GLU A 249 -15.25 -14.78 -22.73
N LYS A 250 -14.06 -14.94 -23.32
CA LYS A 250 -13.79 -15.92 -24.37
C LYS A 250 -13.77 -17.37 -23.87
N GLY A 251 -13.93 -17.58 -22.57
CA GLY A 251 -13.85 -18.90 -21.95
C GLY A 251 -12.53 -19.56 -22.31
N LYS A 252 -11.40 -18.91 -22.00
CA LYS A 252 -10.07 -19.52 -22.04
C LYS A 252 -9.70 -20.10 -20.66
N TYR A 253 -8.71 -20.97 -20.64
CA TYR A 253 -8.04 -21.37 -19.39
C TYR A 253 -6.91 -20.39 -19.14
N ILE A 254 -6.86 -19.82 -17.94
CA ILE A 254 -5.90 -18.77 -17.58
C ILE A 254 -5.01 -19.32 -16.49
N CYS A 255 -3.71 -19.32 -16.71
CA CYS A 255 -2.74 -19.84 -15.77
C CYS A 255 -1.77 -18.73 -15.36
N LEU A 256 -1.93 -18.26 -14.13
CA LEU A 256 -1.00 -17.34 -13.47
C LEU A 256 0.10 -18.17 -12.81
N TYR A 257 1.36 -17.80 -13.03
CA TYR A 257 2.47 -18.51 -12.41
C TYR A 257 3.65 -17.58 -12.11
N GLY A 258 4.49 -18.00 -11.17
CA GLY A 258 5.65 -17.24 -10.74
C GLY A 258 6.75 -18.12 -10.18
N GLY A 259 7.97 -17.59 -10.17
CA GLY A 259 9.20 -18.30 -9.80
C GLY A 259 10.45 -17.59 -10.35
N ASP A 260 11.62 -17.91 -9.80
CA ASP A 260 12.94 -17.42 -10.23
C ASP A 260 13.76 -18.48 -10.98
N ASP A 261 13.47 -19.76 -10.75
CA ASP A 261 14.12 -20.88 -11.43
C ASP A 261 13.71 -20.94 -12.92
N LEU A 262 14.58 -20.42 -13.79
CA LEU A 262 14.41 -20.44 -15.24
C LEU A 262 14.31 -21.86 -15.82
N GLU A 263 14.98 -22.84 -15.22
CA GLU A 263 14.93 -24.23 -15.69
C GLU A 263 13.57 -24.84 -15.39
N TRP A 264 13.02 -24.56 -14.20
CA TRP A 264 11.64 -24.91 -13.85
C TRP A 264 10.63 -24.21 -14.76
N ILE A 265 10.77 -22.90 -15.00
CA ILE A 265 9.85 -22.13 -15.86
C ILE A 265 9.77 -22.76 -17.27
N ARG A 266 10.91 -23.12 -17.86
CA ARG A 266 10.95 -23.79 -19.18
C ARG A 266 10.21 -25.12 -19.17
N LYS A 267 10.57 -26.01 -18.23
CA LYS A 267 9.94 -27.33 -18.09
C LYS A 267 8.43 -27.23 -17.87
N PHE A 268 8.01 -26.31 -17.00
CA PHE A 268 6.60 -26.07 -16.70
C PHE A 268 5.81 -25.56 -17.89
N THR A 269 6.30 -24.51 -18.56
CA THR A 269 5.58 -23.91 -19.69
C THR A 269 5.46 -24.87 -20.88
N GLU A 270 6.52 -25.64 -21.18
CA GLU A 270 6.48 -26.69 -22.19
C GLU A 270 5.44 -27.76 -21.85
N ARG A 271 5.46 -28.27 -20.61
CA ARG A 271 4.54 -29.30 -20.17
C ARG A 271 3.09 -28.81 -20.15
N ALA A 272 2.84 -27.61 -19.65
CA ALA A 272 1.51 -27.00 -19.61
C ALA A 272 0.92 -26.83 -21.02
N LYS A 273 1.73 -26.35 -21.99
CA LYS A 273 1.32 -26.26 -23.40
C LYS A 273 1.05 -27.62 -24.03
N SER A 274 1.85 -28.63 -23.69
CA SER A 274 1.63 -30.01 -24.15
C SER A 274 0.31 -30.58 -23.64
N VAL A 275 0.07 -30.47 -22.33
CA VAL A 275 -1.18 -30.91 -21.69
C VAL A 275 -2.39 -30.16 -22.25
N ALA A 276 -2.30 -28.85 -22.46
CA ALA A 276 -3.37 -28.06 -23.06
C ALA A 276 -3.73 -28.55 -24.47
N ARG A 277 -2.73 -28.90 -25.29
CA ARG A 277 -2.95 -29.47 -26.63
C ARG A 277 -3.62 -30.85 -26.56
N LEU A 278 -3.16 -31.72 -25.66
CA LEU A 278 -3.73 -33.06 -25.46
C LEU A 278 -5.16 -33.03 -24.92
N ALA A 279 -5.49 -32.01 -24.13
CA ALA A 279 -6.82 -31.78 -23.57
C ALA A 279 -7.75 -30.95 -24.47
N GLY A 280 -7.25 -30.43 -25.61
CA GLY A 280 -8.03 -29.56 -26.50
C GLY A 280 -8.39 -28.20 -25.89
N MET A 281 -7.56 -27.68 -24.99
CA MET A 281 -7.81 -26.45 -24.24
C MET A 281 -7.13 -25.23 -24.87
N SER A 282 -7.84 -24.09 -24.90
CA SER A 282 -7.21 -22.79 -25.15
C SER A 282 -6.62 -22.27 -23.84
N LEU A 283 -5.31 -22.45 -23.66
CA LEU A 283 -4.56 -22.05 -22.48
C LEU A 283 -3.79 -20.74 -22.72
N GLU A 284 -3.96 -19.77 -21.84
CA GLU A 284 -3.14 -18.56 -21.74
C GLU A 284 -2.28 -18.66 -20.48
N LEU A 285 -0.96 -18.62 -20.67
CA LEU A 285 0.02 -18.59 -19.58
C LEU A 285 0.46 -17.15 -19.36
N LEU A 286 0.41 -16.69 -18.11
CA LEU A 286 0.84 -15.35 -17.70
C LEU A 286 1.81 -15.44 -16.53
N TYR A 287 3.04 -14.96 -16.75
CA TYR A 287 4.05 -14.84 -15.73
C TYR A 287 3.84 -13.57 -14.89
N VAL A 288 3.77 -13.76 -13.57
CA VAL A 288 3.50 -12.74 -12.55
C VAL A 288 4.72 -12.46 -11.66
N GLY A 289 5.70 -13.38 -11.64
CA GLY A 289 6.89 -13.27 -10.79
C GLY A 289 6.68 -13.67 -9.34
N ARG A 290 7.63 -13.31 -8.48
CA ARG A 290 7.58 -13.56 -7.02
C ARG A 290 7.38 -12.28 -6.23
N SER A 291 6.84 -12.39 -5.01
CA SER A 291 6.63 -11.25 -4.12
C SER A 291 7.92 -10.52 -3.75
N THR A 292 9.02 -11.26 -3.62
CA THR A 292 10.33 -10.71 -3.24
C THR A 292 11.21 -10.36 -4.44
N ALA A 293 10.71 -10.48 -5.67
CA ALA A 293 11.53 -10.27 -6.87
C ALA A 293 11.83 -8.78 -7.09
N THR A 294 13.10 -8.48 -7.38
CA THR A 294 13.53 -7.13 -7.76
C THR A 294 13.10 -6.80 -9.20
N ARG A 295 13.09 -5.51 -9.54
CA ARG A 295 12.87 -5.03 -10.91
C ARG A 295 13.80 -5.71 -11.92
N GLU A 296 15.06 -5.88 -11.56
CA GLU A 296 16.08 -6.47 -12.44
C GLU A 296 15.86 -7.97 -12.62
N GLN A 297 15.52 -8.69 -11.55
CA GLN A 297 15.18 -10.11 -11.62
C GLN A 297 13.98 -10.37 -12.53
N ILE A 298 12.88 -9.62 -12.35
CA ILE A 298 11.70 -9.72 -13.22
C ILE A 298 12.06 -9.41 -14.67
N ARG A 299 12.87 -8.37 -14.92
CA ARG A 299 13.32 -8.01 -16.26
C ARG A 299 14.14 -9.12 -16.92
N ASN A 300 15.03 -9.78 -16.17
CA ASN A 300 15.85 -10.87 -16.66
C ASN A 300 15.00 -12.09 -17.04
N VAL A 301 14.02 -12.44 -16.20
CA VAL A 301 13.10 -13.56 -16.50
C VAL A 301 12.21 -13.22 -17.70
N ASN A 302 11.64 -12.02 -17.76
CA ASN A 302 10.80 -11.57 -18.88
C ASN A 302 11.55 -11.65 -20.22
N LYS A 303 12.84 -11.30 -20.25
CA LYS A 303 13.67 -11.42 -21.46
C LYS A 303 13.77 -12.87 -21.96
N VAL A 304 13.92 -13.83 -21.04
CA VAL A 304 13.96 -15.26 -21.38
C VAL A 304 12.60 -15.73 -21.89
N ILE A 305 11.51 -15.35 -21.18
CA ILE A 305 10.14 -15.68 -21.57
C ILE A 305 9.82 -15.17 -22.97
N GLU A 306 10.21 -13.94 -23.29
CA GLU A 306 10.02 -13.33 -24.61
C GLU A 306 10.85 -14.04 -25.69
N THR A 307 12.15 -14.23 -25.44
CA THR A 307 13.08 -14.83 -26.43
C THR A 307 12.70 -16.26 -26.78
N GLU A 308 12.27 -17.04 -25.79
CA GLU A 308 11.89 -18.45 -25.95
C GLU A 308 10.39 -18.64 -26.19
N ASN A 309 9.61 -17.55 -26.27
CA ASN A 309 8.15 -17.55 -26.45
C ASN A 309 7.43 -18.50 -25.46
N LEU A 310 7.82 -18.44 -24.18
CA LEU A 310 7.34 -19.38 -23.15
C LEU A 310 5.90 -19.07 -22.72
N SER A 311 5.55 -17.80 -22.58
CA SER A 311 4.26 -17.34 -22.07
C SER A 311 4.10 -15.83 -22.32
N ARG A 312 2.95 -15.27 -21.91
CA ARG A 312 2.80 -13.81 -21.73
C ARG A 312 3.40 -13.40 -20.39
N PHE A 313 3.75 -12.13 -20.27
CA PHE A 313 4.27 -11.53 -19.04
C PHE A 313 3.82 -10.07 -18.96
N TRP A 314 3.89 -9.47 -17.78
CA TRP A 314 3.70 -8.03 -17.63
C TRP A 314 5.01 -7.28 -17.89
N PRO A 315 5.03 -6.35 -18.87
CA PRO A 315 6.25 -5.63 -19.23
C PRO A 315 6.64 -4.58 -18.16
N ASP A 316 5.66 -4.01 -17.47
CA ASP A 316 5.88 -3.07 -16.38
C ASP A 316 6.00 -3.81 -15.04
N TYR A 317 7.08 -3.52 -14.31
CA TYR A 317 7.26 -4.04 -12.95
C TYR A 317 6.12 -3.60 -12.01
N THR A 318 5.54 -2.42 -12.24
CA THR A 318 4.44 -1.89 -11.44
C THR A 318 3.27 -2.86 -11.35
N SER A 319 2.92 -3.56 -12.43
CA SER A 319 1.86 -4.58 -12.44
C SER A 319 2.20 -5.78 -11.55
N ASN A 320 3.45 -6.24 -11.60
CA ASN A 320 3.96 -7.35 -10.78
C ASN A 320 3.94 -6.96 -9.30
N TRP A 321 4.48 -5.78 -8.97
CA TRP A 321 4.48 -5.23 -7.62
C TRP A 321 3.06 -5.05 -7.07
N PHE A 322 2.14 -4.53 -7.90
CA PHE A 322 0.79 -4.25 -7.47
C PHE A 322 -0.02 -5.52 -7.20
N PHE A 323 0.16 -6.57 -8.00
CA PHE A 323 -0.43 -7.89 -7.74
C PHE A 323 -0.08 -8.39 -6.32
N TRP A 324 1.19 -8.35 -5.95
CA TRP A 324 1.63 -8.81 -4.62
C TRP A 324 1.21 -7.85 -3.51
N SER A 325 1.33 -6.54 -3.73
CA SER A 325 0.88 -5.52 -2.77
C SER A 325 -0.62 -5.61 -2.47
N ARG A 326 -1.42 -6.02 -3.45
CA ARG A 326 -2.85 -6.30 -3.28
C ARG A 326 -3.08 -7.55 -2.44
N MET A 327 -2.33 -8.63 -2.65
CA MET A 327 -2.40 -9.84 -1.81
C MET A 327 -2.09 -9.52 -0.34
N ASP A 328 -0.99 -8.80 -0.10
CA ASP A 328 -0.61 -8.36 1.24
C ASP A 328 -1.68 -7.45 1.87
N SER A 329 -2.30 -6.59 1.06
CA SER A 329 -3.36 -5.71 1.53
C SER A 329 -4.65 -6.45 1.88
N MET A 330 -5.02 -7.49 1.12
CA MET A 330 -6.13 -8.35 1.48
C MET A 330 -5.85 -9.07 2.81
N LEU A 331 -4.61 -9.56 3.02
CA LEU A 331 -4.20 -10.18 4.29
C LEU A 331 -4.35 -9.20 5.47
N CYS A 332 -3.79 -7.98 5.34
CA CYS A 332 -3.87 -6.95 6.38
C CYS A 332 -5.34 -6.56 6.68
N SER A 333 -6.14 -6.39 5.63
CA SER A 333 -7.57 -6.06 5.74
C SER A 333 -8.37 -7.16 6.46
N LYS A 334 -8.12 -8.43 6.15
CA LYS A 334 -8.76 -9.58 6.84
C LYS A 334 -8.32 -9.67 8.31
N ALA A 335 -7.03 -9.44 8.61
CA ALA A 335 -6.51 -9.44 9.97
C ALA A 335 -7.12 -8.31 10.82
N LYS A 336 -7.22 -7.09 10.28
CA LYS A 336 -7.91 -5.95 10.90
C LYS A 336 -9.35 -6.29 11.33
N HIS A 337 -10.05 -7.11 10.54
CA HIS A 337 -11.42 -7.57 10.83
C HIS A 337 -11.49 -8.92 11.57
N HIS A 338 -10.40 -9.36 12.18
CA HIS A 338 -10.31 -10.56 13.01
C HIS A 338 -10.79 -11.83 12.30
N LYS A 339 -10.57 -11.91 10.99
CA LYS A 339 -10.84 -13.11 10.18
C LYS A 339 -9.70 -14.11 10.34
N THR A 340 -10.04 -15.39 10.42
CA THR A 340 -9.08 -16.51 10.54
C THR A 340 -9.18 -17.44 9.34
N VAL A 341 -8.14 -18.25 9.12
CA VAL A 341 -8.09 -19.22 8.00
C VAL A 341 -9.26 -20.22 8.04
N GLU A 342 -9.76 -20.51 9.24
CA GLU A 342 -10.92 -21.40 9.44
C GLU A 342 -12.24 -20.79 8.98
N ASN A 343 -12.39 -19.47 9.11
CA ASN A 343 -13.66 -18.76 8.93
C ASN A 343 -13.73 -17.94 7.64
N ASP A 344 -12.66 -17.86 6.87
CA ASP A 344 -12.57 -17.01 5.67
C ASP A 344 -11.83 -17.70 4.52
N GLU A 345 -12.59 -18.06 3.48
CA GLU A 345 -12.06 -18.75 2.31
C GLU A 345 -11.00 -17.91 1.58
N ILE A 346 -11.26 -16.61 1.38
CA ILE A 346 -10.32 -15.70 0.69
C ILE A 346 -8.98 -15.65 1.44
N LEU A 347 -9.03 -15.54 2.78
CA LEU A 347 -7.82 -15.56 3.60
C LEU A 347 -7.04 -16.87 3.43
N LYS A 348 -7.74 -18.02 3.42
CA LYS A 348 -7.11 -19.32 3.15
C LYS A 348 -6.41 -19.33 1.78
N GLU A 349 -7.06 -18.81 0.74
CA GLU A 349 -6.47 -18.80 -0.61
C GLU A 349 -5.21 -17.91 -0.68
N ILE A 350 -5.25 -16.72 -0.08
CA ILE A 350 -4.11 -15.79 0.00
C ILE A 350 -2.94 -16.44 0.74
N MET A 351 -3.22 -17.01 1.92
CA MET A 351 -2.21 -17.66 2.75
C MET A 351 -1.56 -18.83 2.03
N THR A 352 -2.34 -19.65 1.33
CA THR A 352 -1.81 -20.71 0.49
C THR A 352 -0.92 -20.16 -0.64
N LEU A 353 -1.35 -19.10 -1.34
CA LEU A 353 -0.56 -18.52 -2.43
C LEU A 353 0.78 -17.96 -1.95
N LEU A 354 0.77 -17.16 -0.88
CA LEU A 354 1.99 -16.59 -0.28
C LEU A 354 2.94 -17.68 0.22
N SER A 355 2.39 -18.81 0.67
CA SER A 355 3.19 -19.98 1.07
C SER A 355 3.87 -20.67 -0.11
N TYR A 356 3.22 -20.70 -1.28
CA TYR A 356 3.82 -21.27 -2.49
C TYR A 356 4.84 -20.33 -3.11
N ASP A 357 4.63 -19.02 -3.01
CA ASP A 357 5.60 -18.00 -3.43
C ASP A 357 6.93 -18.12 -2.67
N GLY A 358 6.87 -18.41 -1.36
CA GLY A 358 8.04 -18.70 -0.53
C GLY A 358 8.76 -20.03 -0.86
N SER A 359 8.23 -20.84 -1.78
CA SER A 359 8.80 -22.14 -2.16
C SER A 359 9.84 -22.04 -3.27
N VAL A 360 10.78 -23.00 -3.28
CA VAL A 360 11.95 -22.99 -4.18
C VAL A 360 11.56 -23.10 -5.66
N GLN A 361 10.53 -23.88 -6.00
CA GLN A 361 10.21 -24.24 -7.39
C GLN A 361 9.02 -23.45 -7.97
N GLY A 362 8.69 -22.28 -7.42
CA GLY A 362 7.63 -21.42 -7.93
C GLY A 362 6.21 -21.85 -7.55
N TRP A 363 5.21 -21.17 -8.11
CA TRP A 363 3.80 -21.35 -7.81
C TRP A 363 2.95 -21.26 -9.08
N VAL A 364 1.77 -21.90 -9.05
CA VAL A 364 0.84 -21.93 -10.18
C VAL A 364 -0.60 -21.82 -9.70
N MET A 365 -1.39 -20.99 -10.39
CA MET A 365 -2.84 -20.90 -10.25
C MET A 365 -3.50 -21.01 -11.63
N VAL A 366 -4.33 -22.03 -11.82
CA VAL A 366 -5.09 -22.25 -13.04
C VAL A 366 -6.55 -21.90 -12.78
N TRP A 367 -7.13 -21.13 -13.69
CA TRP A 367 -8.50 -20.67 -13.65
C TRP A 367 -9.26 -21.07 -14.89
N ARG A 368 -10.54 -21.39 -14.70
CA ARG A 368 -11.54 -21.51 -15.75
C ARG A 368 -12.70 -20.55 -15.45
N GLY A 369 -12.87 -19.55 -16.30
CA GLY A 369 -13.81 -18.47 -16.02
C GLY A 369 -13.43 -17.70 -14.74
N SER A 370 -14.42 -17.29 -13.97
CA SER A 370 -14.25 -16.38 -12.83
C SER A 370 -13.93 -17.09 -11.51
N ASN A 371 -14.52 -18.27 -11.25
CA ASN A 371 -14.54 -18.90 -9.91
C ASN A 371 -13.87 -20.27 -9.85
N GLU A 372 -13.80 -21.01 -10.96
CA GLU A 372 -13.24 -22.36 -10.96
C GLU A 372 -11.71 -22.27 -10.97
N THR A 373 -11.06 -22.68 -9.87
CA THR A 373 -9.62 -22.55 -9.69
C THR A 373 -8.95 -23.80 -9.11
N ALA A 374 -7.72 -24.06 -9.54
CA ALA A 374 -6.79 -25.03 -8.97
C ALA A 374 -5.44 -24.34 -8.75
N ARG A 375 -4.77 -24.65 -7.64
CA ARG A 375 -3.46 -24.07 -7.33
C ARG A 375 -2.58 -25.04 -6.58
N ALA A 376 -1.28 -24.94 -6.82
CA ALA A 376 -0.26 -25.73 -6.14
C ALA A 376 1.10 -25.04 -6.24
N ASN A 377 2.05 -25.48 -5.43
CA ASN A 377 3.46 -25.16 -5.66
C ASN A 377 3.94 -25.78 -6.99
N GLY A 378 5.04 -25.25 -7.53
CA GLY A 378 5.51 -25.63 -8.86
C GLY A 378 6.00 -27.07 -8.96
N GLN A 379 6.49 -27.66 -7.86
CA GLN A 379 6.89 -29.07 -7.82
C GLN A 379 5.69 -30.01 -8.00
N LEU A 380 4.65 -29.80 -7.19
CA LEU A 380 3.43 -30.58 -7.20
C LEU A 380 2.68 -30.40 -8.52
N THR A 381 2.68 -29.18 -9.06
CA THR A 381 2.07 -28.89 -10.36
C THR A 381 2.76 -29.67 -11.47
N LEU A 382 4.09 -29.61 -11.58
CA LEU A 382 4.83 -30.35 -12.60
C LEU A 382 4.55 -31.85 -12.55
N ARG A 383 4.68 -32.47 -11.37
CA ARG A 383 4.40 -33.90 -11.20
C ARG A 383 2.98 -34.27 -11.62
N THR A 384 2.00 -33.45 -11.25
CA THR A 384 0.60 -33.68 -11.61
C THR A 384 0.37 -33.59 -13.12
N LEU A 385 1.05 -32.65 -13.79
CA LEU A 385 0.98 -32.51 -15.24
C LEU A 385 1.75 -33.63 -15.96
N ASP A 386 2.86 -34.12 -15.42
CA ASP A 386 3.61 -35.25 -15.98
C ASP A 386 2.74 -36.52 -16.03
N ASP A 387 1.94 -36.74 -14.98
CA ASP A 387 0.99 -37.85 -14.89
C ASP A 387 -0.33 -37.62 -15.66
N PHE A 388 -0.45 -36.58 -16.51
CA PHE A 388 -1.71 -36.20 -17.17
C PHE A 388 -2.43 -37.36 -17.87
N GLU A 389 -1.72 -38.24 -18.56
CA GLU A 389 -2.35 -39.38 -19.25
C GLU A 389 -3.12 -40.31 -18.31
N ALA A 390 -2.75 -40.39 -17.03
CA ALA A 390 -3.44 -41.23 -16.06
C ALA A 390 -4.84 -40.69 -15.68
N TRP A 391 -5.01 -39.36 -15.66
CA TRP A 391 -6.25 -38.70 -15.22
C TRP A 391 -6.98 -37.94 -16.35
N LYS A 392 -6.44 -37.97 -17.57
CA LYS A 392 -7.01 -37.36 -18.78
C LYS A 392 -8.47 -37.75 -19.03
N ASN A 393 -8.81 -39.02 -18.86
CA ASN A 393 -10.17 -39.53 -19.06
C ASN A 393 -11.14 -38.95 -18.03
N GLU A 394 -10.68 -38.71 -16.81
CA GLU A 394 -11.48 -38.09 -15.75
C GLU A 394 -11.64 -36.59 -16.01
N ALA A 395 -10.56 -35.91 -16.43
CA ALA A 395 -10.61 -34.50 -16.84
C ALA A 395 -11.62 -34.23 -17.96
N ALA A 396 -11.74 -35.16 -18.92
CA ALA A 396 -12.70 -35.06 -20.02
C ALA A 396 -14.17 -35.21 -19.55
N LYS A 397 -14.41 -35.88 -18.42
CA LYS A 397 -15.76 -36.09 -17.86
C LYS A 397 -16.15 -35.01 -16.86
N SER A 398 -15.24 -34.72 -15.93
CA SER A 398 -15.50 -33.91 -14.73
C SER A 398 -14.96 -32.48 -14.83
N GLY A 399 -14.30 -32.15 -15.95
CA GLY A 399 -13.69 -30.85 -16.20
C GLY A 399 -12.22 -30.81 -15.77
N PHE A 400 -11.40 -30.07 -16.52
CA PHE A 400 -9.95 -30.05 -16.29
C PHE A 400 -9.55 -29.47 -14.93
N VAL A 401 -10.04 -28.27 -14.56
CA VAL A 401 -9.61 -27.59 -13.32
C VAL A 401 -10.09 -28.32 -12.05
N PRO A 402 -11.35 -28.79 -11.94
CA PRO A 402 -11.78 -29.56 -10.77
C PRO A 402 -10.99 -30.86 -10.60
N THR A 403 -10.70 -31.55 -11.72
CA THR A 403 -9.91 -32.80 -11.70
C THR A 403 -8.46 -32.51 -11.33
N LEU A 404 -7.85 -31.46 -11.89
CA LEU A 404 -6.50 -31.02 -11.53
C LEU A 404 -6.41 -30.71 -10.03
N LYS A 405 -7.40 -30.01 -9.47
CA LYS A 405 -7.48 -29.72 -8.03
C LYS A 405 -7.54 -31.01 -7.20
N ALA A 406 -8.39 -31.96 -7.57
CA ALA A 406 -8.51 -33.24 -6.86
C ALA A 406 -7.21 -34.05 -6.92
N GLU A 407 -6.58 -34.10 -8.08
CA GLU A 407 -5.30 -34.77 -8.33
C GLU A 407 -4.14 -34.14 -7.56
N GLN A 408 -4.12 -32.81 -7.41
CA GLN A 408 -3.16 -32.09 -6.58
C GLN A 408 -3.37 -32.39 -5.09
N ILE A 409 -4.62 -32.36 -4.61
CA ILE A 409 -4.97 -32.69 -3.22
C ILE A 409 -4.58 -34.15 -2.90
N GLY A 410 -4.91 -35.10 -3.77
CA GLY A 410 -4.59 -36.51 -3.58
C GLY A 410 -3.08 -36.81 -3.57
N ARG A 411 -2.28 -36.04 -4.32
CA ARG A 411 -0.81 -36.13 -4.32
C ARG A 411 -0.14 -35.28 -3.23
N HIS A 412 -0.89 -34.39 -2.57
CA HIS A 412 -0.34 -33.51 -1.56
C HIS A 412 0.12 -34.34 -0.35
N LYS A 413 1.42 -34.29 -0.09
CA LYS A 413 1.97 -34.78 1.19
C LYS A 413 2.13 -33.56 2.08
N PRO A 414 1.48 -33.51 3.27
CA PRO A 414 1.65 -32.41 4.20
C PRO A 414 3.14 -32.21 4.45
N GLN A 415 3.72 -31.13 3.93
CA GLN A 415 5.12 -30.81 4.22
C GLN A 415 5.18 -30.24 5.63
N HIS A 416 6.13 -30.72 6.42
CA HIS A 416 6.28 -30.30 7.82
C HIS A 416 6.82 -28.86 7.98
N CYS A 417 7.25 -28.20 6.90
CA CYS A 417 7.80 -26.84 6.93
C CYS A 417 7.28 -26.03 5.75
N ILE A 418 6.26 -25.21 5.99
CA ILE A 418 5.79 -24.21 5.03
C ILE A 418 6.39 -22.87 5.42
N ARG A 419 7.00 -22.19 4.46
CA ARG A 419 7.57 -20.86 4.67
C ARG A 419 6.61 -19.83 4.11
N LEU A 420 6.18 -18.92 4.98
CA LEU A 420 5.44 -17.73 4.60
C LEU A 420 6.38 -16.53 4.76
N THR A 421 6.50 -15.72 3.72
CA THR A 421 7.22 -14.45 3.78
C THR A 421 6.21 -13.34 3.61
N ILE A 422 5.96 -12.57 4.68
CA ILE A 422 5.15 -11.35 4.61
C ILE A 422 6.12 -10.18 4.56
N PRO A 423 6.24 -9.45 3.43
CA PRO A 423 7.15 -8.33 3.34
C PRO A 423 6.62 -7.12 4.13
N GLY A 424 7.49 -6.52 4.94
CA GLY A 424 7.21 -5.26 5.65
C GLY A 424 7.58 -5.28 7.12
N PHE A 425 7.32 -4.16 7.79
CA PHE A 425 7.43 -3.96 9.24
C PHE A 425 6.22 -3.13 9.69
N GLY A 426 5.75 -3.33 10.92
CA GLY A 426 4.72 -2.47 11.54
C GLY A 426 3.48 -3.21 12.07
N PRO A 427 2.50 -2.45 12.58
CA PRO A 427 1.30 -2.96 13.25
C PRO A 427 0.32 -3.68 12.31
N ASP A 428 0.44 -3.46 11.00
CA ASP A 428 -0.42 -4.10 9.99
C ASP A 428 -0.07 -5.58 9.77
N ILE A 429 1.10 -6.05 10.25
CA ILE A 429 1.48 -7.47 10.16
C ILE A 429 0.75 -8.24 11.26
N PRO A 430 0.00 -9.30 10.92
CA PRO A 430 -0.67 -10.12 11.92
C PRO A 430 0.32 -10.64 12.97
N ASP A 431 -0.01 -10.48 14.25
CA ASP A 431 0.83 -10.97 15.34
C ASP A 431 0.87 -12.50 15.42
N ARG A 432 -0.22 -13.14 14.97
CA ARG A 432 -0.37 -14.59 14.92
C ARG A 432 -0.86 -15.00 13.55
N VAL A 433 -0.27 -16.08 13.05
CA VAL A 433 -0.60 -16.65 11.75
C VAL A 433 -0.67 -18.16 11.91
N GLU A 434 -1.78 -18.75 11.47
CA GLU A 434 -1.95 -20.19 11.44
C GLU A 434 -1.55 -20.74 10.07
N CYS A 435 -0.87 -21.88 10.08
CA CYS A 435 -0.48 -22.58 8.87
C CYS A 435 -1.71 -23.10 8.12
N SER A 436 -1.82 -22.77 6.83
CA SER A 436 -2.97 -23.14 5.99
C SER A 436 -3.09 -24.64 5.72
N GLU A 437 -2.03 -25.43 5.91
CA GLU A 437 -2.04 -26.89 5.71
C GLU A 437 -2.23 -27.68 7.02
N CYS A 438 -1.67 -27.23 8.15
CA CYS A 438 -1.71 -27.99 9.42
C CYS A 438 -2.43 -27.31 10.59
N GLY A 439 -2.87 -26.06 10.42
CA GLY A 439 -3.59 -25.28 11.44
C GLY A 439 -2.75 -24.87 12.66
N ARG A 440 -1.46 -25.23 12.73
CA ARG A 440 -0.58 -24.81 13.83
C ARG A 440 -0.16 -23.36 13.65
N GLU A 441 0.01 -22.68 14.78
CA GLU A 441 0.61 -21.35 14.82
C GLU A 441 2.03 -21.38 14.24
N MET A 442 2.32 -20.46 13.33
CA MET A 442 3.63 -20.33 12.68
C MET A 442 4.57 -19.47 13.52
N GLU A 443 5.84 -19.85 13.55
CA GLU A 443 6.89 -19.04 14.19
C GLU A 443 7.20 -17.79 13.35
N LYS A 444 7.28 -16.63 14.03
CA LYS A 444 7.59 -15.33 13.41
C LYS A 444 9.10 -15.11 13.41
N PHE A 445 9.70 -14.99 12.23
CA PHE A 445 11.10 -14.61 12.04
C PHE A 445 11.20 -13.28 11.29
N ILE A 446 12.18 -12.45 11.66
CA ILE A 446 12.54 -11.24 10.91
C ILE A 446 13.70 -11.59 10.00
N ILE A 447 13.54 -11.37 8.70
CA ILE A 447 14.58 -11.63 7.68
C ILE A 447 15.12 -10.30 7.18
N PHE A 448 16.44 -10.12 7.24
CA PHE A 448 17.13 -9.02 6.59
C PHE A 448 17.64 -9.50 5.23
N SER A 449 17.27 -8.80 4.16
CA SER A 449 17.75 -9.07 2.80
C SER A 449 18.43 -7.82 2.24
N CYS A 450 19.64 -7.97 1.71
CA CYS A 450 20.36 -6.91 1.03
C CYS A 450 19.85 -6.82 -0.42
N CYS A 451 19.51 -5.62 -0.88
CA CYS A 451 19.01 -5.35 -2.23
C CYS A 451 20.13 -5.06 -3.24
N HIS A 452 21.33 -5.58 -3.02
CA HIS A 452 22.45 -5.49 -3.97
C HIS A 452 22.81 -6.91 -4.38
N ASP A 453 22.16 -7.38 -5.44
CA ASP A 453 22.72 -8.18 -6.54
C ASP A 453 21.70 -8.26 -7.69
#